data_AF-A0A7K1TGF2-F1
#
_entry.id   AF-A0A7K1TGF2-F1
#
_cell.length_a   1.000
_cell.length_b   1.000
_cell.length_c   1.000
_cell.angle_alpha   90.00
_cell.angle_beta   90.00
_cell.angle_gamma   90.00
#
_symmetry.space_group_name_H-M   'P 1'
#
loop_
_entity.id
_entity.type
_entity.pdbx_description
1 polymer ?
#
loop_
_entity_poly.entity_id
_entity_poly.type
_entity_poly.pdbx_seq_one_letter_code
_entity_poly.pdbx_strand_id
1 'polypeptide(L)'
;MEAVDREQLEAQKLQLEIQALRKPFYWNHTFWLSFATAVAASIGVVGQSYVSKYENARAEFLRDKAKKDLDSLNIRTVFARAVLDSAQGKIVELTKTKQNLSQQITTLLESVSETEAARSSVKIQSAVKLANNSLYSIALYGYKIEPAELAKSSTYLAAGGYTVTGATLLPSRPPWLSASSVVLYYDTRTAAVAQAIATALSAQLGLPVAFTKGAGLGIPKGEERRELRIHLVGR
;
A
#
# COMPACT_ATOMS: atom_id res chain seq x y z
N MET A 1 38.30 100.13 -73.86
CA MET A 1 37.00 99.43 -73.90
C MET A 1 36.34 99.82 -75.21
N GLU A 2 36.38 98.93 -76.20
CA GLU A 2 35.61 99.07 -77.44
C GLU A 2 34.18 98.57 -77.19
N ALA A 3 33.18 99.33 -77.63
CA ALA A 3 31.78 98.96 -77.57
C ALA A 3 31.46 98.03 -78.76
N VAL A 4 30.99 96.81 -78.46
CA VAL A 4 30.45 95.88 -79.45
C VAL A 4 29.08 96.36 -79.91
N ASP A 5 28.86 96.41 -81.23
CA ASP A 5 27.71 97.05 -81.87
C ASP A 5 26.45 96.16 -81.85
N ARG A 6 25.30 96.77 -81.57
CA ARG A 6 24.04 96.11 -81.17
C ARG A 6 23.40 95.30 -82.29
N GLU A 7 23.59 95.72 -83.55
CA GLU A 7 23.00 95.06 -84.72
C GLU A 7 23.53 93.65 -84.95
N GLN A 8 24.80 93.39 -84.61
CA GLN A 8 25.39 92.07 -84.79
C GLN A 8 24.77 91.02 -83.85
N LEU A 9 24.34 91.43 -82.66
CA LEU A 9 23.67 90.54 -81.70
C LEU A 9 22.24 90.18 -82.16
N GLU A 10 21.51 91.13 -82.73
CA GLU A 10 20.15 90.87 -83.22
C GLU A 10 20.14 89.97 -84.46
N ALA A 11 21.07 90.19 -85.39
CA ALA A 11 21.22 89.33 -86.56
C ALA A 11 21.61 87.89 -86.18
N GLN A 12 22.50 87.71 -85.19
CA GLN A 12 22.85 86.38 -84.67
C GLN A 12 21.65 85.69 -84.00
N LYS A 13 20.85 86.42 -83.24
CA LYS A 13 19.67 85.86 -82.58
C LYS A 13 18.65 85.34 -83.59
N LEU A 14 18.37 86.11 -84.65
CA LEU A 14 17.37 85.74 -85.66
C LEU A 14 17.80 84.50 -86.47
N GLN A 15 19.10 84.37 -86.76
CA GLN A 15 19.64 83.17 -87.42
C GLN A 15 19.53 81.92 -86.54
N LEU A 16 19.73 82.05 -85.23
CA LEU A 16 19.58 80.93 -84.30
C LEU A 16 18.12 80.46 -84.18
N GLU A 17 17.15 81.37 -84.21
CA GLU A 17 15.73 81.01 -84.18
C GLU A 17 15.26 80.28 -85.46
N ILE A 18 15.71 80.72 -86.64
CA ILE A 18 15.39 80.05 -87.92
C ILE A 18 16.04 78.66 -87.97
N GLN A 19 17.27 78.51 -87.47
CA GLN A 19 17.92 77.20 -87.35
C GLN A 19 17.24 76.27 -86.34
N ALA A 20 16.63 76.81 -85.27
CA ALA A 20 15.90 76.03 -84.30
C ALA A 20 14.59 75.45 -84.87
N LEU A 21 13.88 76.19 -85.72
CA LEU A 21 12.59 75.77 -86.30
C LEU A 21 12.70 74.69 -87.40
N ARG A 22 13.87 74.52 -88.03
CA ARG A 22 14.09 73.51 -89.08
C ARG A 22 14.46 72.11 -88.56
N LYS A 23 14.60 71.92 -87.24
CA LYS A 23 15.03 70.63 -86.67
C LYS A 23 13.85 69.67 -86.48
N PRO A 24 14.00 68.38 -86.82
CA PRO A 24 12.97 67.37 -86.58
C PRO A 24 12.62 67.26 -85.10
N PHE A 25 11.36 66.97 -84.75
CA PHE A 25 10.89 66.97 -83.37
C PHE A 25 11.64 65.97 -82.45
N TYR A 26 12.17 64.88 -83.00
CA TYR A 26 12.96 63.89 -82.25
C TYR A 26 14.42 64.33 -81.98
N TRP A 27 14.87 65.46 -82.55
CA TRP A 27 16.13 66.13 -82.17
C TRP A 27 15.95 67.10 -81.00
N ASN A 28 14.71 67.38 -80.60
CA ASN A 28 14.45 68.19 -79.41
C ASN A 28 14.60 67.32 -78.17
N HIS A 29 15.42 67.79 -77.22
CA HIS A 29 15.66 67.09 -75.95
C HIS A 29 14.36 66.80 -75.16
N THR A 30 13.34 67.64 -75.32
CA THR A 30 12.02 67.49 -74.69
C THR A 30 11.27 66.23 -75.13
N PHE A 31 11.45 65.78 -76.37
CA PHE A 31 10.83 64.54 -76.88
C PHE A 31 11.42 63.30 -76.20
N TRP A 32 12.75 63.24 -76.05
CA TRP A 32 13.40 62.13 -75.35
C TRP A 32 13.09 62.14 -73.86
N LEU A 33 12.95 63.33 -73.26
CA LEU A 33 12.54 63.48 -71.87
C LEU A 33 11.13 62.90 -71.64
N SER A 34 10.17 63.25 -72.50
CA SER A 34 8.78 62.79 -72.36
C SER A 34 8.64 61.28 -72.55
N PHE A 35 9.34 60.71 -73.52
CA PHE A 35 9.40 59.26 -73.73
C PHE A 35 10.00 58.52 -72.52
N ALA A 36 11.12 59.02 -71.99
CA ALA A 36 11.76 58.45 -70.80
C ALA A 36 10.82 58.47 -69.58
N THR A 37 10.09 59.58 -69.36
CA THR A 37 9.10 59.64 -68.28
C THR A 37 7.92 58.68 -68.47
N ALA A 38 7.43 58.50 -69.69
CA ALA A 38 6.32 57.58 -69.97
C ALA A 38 6.72 56.11 -69.73
N VAL A 39 7.94 55.74 -70.14
CA VAL A 39 8.52 54.41 -69.87
C VAL A 39 8.74 54.22 -68.38
N ALA A 40 9.32 55.20 -67.68
CA ALA A 40 9.54 55.15 -66.24
C ALA A 40 8.22 55.02 -65.44
N ALA A 41 7.18 55.77 -65.83
CA ALA A 41 5.86 55.68 -65.22
C ALA A 41 5.21 54.31 -65.44
N SER A 42 5.32 53.76 -66.65
CA SER A 42 4.77 52.43 -66.98
C SER A 42 5.47 51.32 -66.19
N ILE A 43 6.80 51.37 -66.08
CA ILE A 43 7.60 50.45 -65.26
C ILE A 43 7.22 50.61 -63.77
N GLY A 44 7.01 51.84 -63.31
CA GLY A 44 6.57 52.13 -61.94
C GLY A 44 5.21 51.51 -61.61
N VAL A 45 4.21 51.66 -62.48
CA VAL A 45 2.86 51.10 -62.28
C VAL A 45 2.87 49.58 -62.30
N VAL A 46 3.59 48.97 -63.24
CA VAL A 46 3.72 47.51 -63.30
C VAL A 46 4.47 46.99 -62.07
N GLY A 47 5.57 47.65 -61.68
CA GLY A 47 6.33 47.34 -60.47
C GLY A 47 5.47 47.39 -59.20
N GLN A 48 4.69 48.45 -59.01
CA GLN A 48 3.77 48.57 -57.88
C GLN A 48 2.68 47.48 -57.87
N SER A 49 2.13 47.12 -59.03
CA SER A 49 1.14 46.04 -59.14
C SER A 49 1.73 44.68 -58.75
N TYR A 50 2.96 44.38 -59.18
CA TYR A 50 3.65 43.15 -58.77
C TYR A 50 3.97 43.14 -57.27
N VAL A 51 4.46 44.26 -56.72
CA VAL A 51 4.73 44.37 -55.27
C VAL A 51 3.45 44.17 -54.46
N SER A 52 2.36 44.83 -54.85
CA SER A 52 1.06 44.69 -54.16
C SER A 52 0.53 43.26 -54.21
N LYS A 53 0.65 42.56 -55.34
CA LYS A 53 0.28 41.13 -55.45
C LYS A 53 1.15 40.24 -54.54
N TYR A 54 2.45 40.51 -54.47
CA TYR A 54 3.36 39.79 -53.57
C TYR A 54 3.05 40.04 -52.10
N GLU A 55 2.74 41.28 -51.73
CA GLU A 55 2.36 41.65 -50.36
C GLU A 55 1.04 40.98 -49.95
N ASN A 56 0.04 40.98 -50.83
CA ASN A 56 -1.23 40.29 -50.58
C ASN A 56 -1.05 38.77 -50.46
N ALA A 57 -0.29 38.14 -51.38
CA ALA A 57 0.01 36.71 -51.30
C ALA A 57 0.80 36.35 -50.02
N ARG A 58 1.71 37.22 -49.59
CA ARG A 58 2.45 37.05 -48.32
C ARG A 58 1.52 37.21 -47.12
N ALA A 59 0.60 38.17 -47.13
CA ALA A 59 -0.38 38.38 -46.07
C ALA A 59 -1.34 37.18 -45.96
N GLU A 60 -1.83 36.66 -47.09
CA GLU A 60 -2.64 35.43 -47.14
C GLU A 60 -1.89 34.22 -46.61
N PHE A 61 -0.64 34.02 -47.04
CA PHE A 61 0.20 32.92 -46.53
C PHE A 61 0.44 33.02 -45.02
N LEU A 62 0.72 34.22 -44.50
CA LEU A 62 0.89 34.44 -43.07
C LEU A 62 -0.39 34.20 -42.29
N ARG A 63 -1.55 34.60 -42.83
CA ARG A 63 -2.87 34.34 -42.23
C ARG A 63 -3.18 32.85 -42.18
N ASP A 64 -2.94 32.12 -43.27
CA ASP A 64 -3.16 30.67 -43.32
C ASP A 64 -2.21 29.92 -42.39
N LYS A 65 -0.95 30.36 -42.30
CA LYS A 65 0.01 29.82 -41.33
C LYS A 65 -0.48 30.05 -39.90
N ALA A 66 -0.88 31.27 -39.55
CA ALA A 66 -1.41 31.59 -38.23
C ALA A 66 -2.67 30.78 -37.89
N LYS A 67 -3.55 30.55 -38.87
CA LYS A 67 -4.74 29.71 -38.70
C LYS A 67 -4.37 28.24 -38.42
N LYS A 68 -3.44 27.67 -39.19
CA LYS A 68 -2.93 26.31 -38.97
C LYS A 68 -2.25 26.18 -37.60
N ASP A 69 -1.47 27.18 -37.20
CA ASP A 69 -0.83 27.20 -35.90
C ASP A 69 -1.89 27.23 -34.77
N LEU A 70 -2.94 28.05 -34.91
CA LEU A 70 -4.05 28.12 -33.97
C LEU A 70 -4.82 26.79 -33.88
N ASP A 71 -5.13 26.17 -35.03
CA ASP A 71 -5.80 24.87 -35.07
C ASP A 71 -4.93 23.78 -34.41
N SER A 72 -3.62 23.79 -34.67
CA SER A 72 -2.67 22.86 -34.06
C SER A 72 -2.56 23.04 -32.53
N LEU A 73 -2.59 24.30 -32.06
CA LEU A 73 -2.61 24.63 -30.64
C LEU A 73 -3.92 24.15 -30.01
N ASN A 74 -5.05 24.36 -30.67
CA ASN A 74 -6.35 23.93 -30.18
C ASN A 74 -6.39 22.40 -30.03
N ILE A 75 -5.93 21.65 -31.04
CA ILE A 75 -5.80 20.19 -30.98
C ILE A 75 -4.91 19.75 -29.80
N ARG A 76 -3.73 20.39 -29.63
CA ARG A 76 -2.84 20.09 -28.50
C ARG A 76 -3.49 20.36 -27.15
N THR A 77 -4.26 21.44 -27.01
CA THR A 77 -4.94 21.77 -25.75
C THR A 77 -6.08 20.79 -25.44
N VAL A 78 -6.87 20.38 -26.44
CA VAL A 78 -7.91 19.37 -26.27
C VAL A 78 -7.29 18.02 -25.87
N PHE A 79 -6.20 17.62 -26.53
CA PHE A 79 -5.49 16.39 -26.17
C PHE A 79 -4.90 16.46 -24.75
N ALA A 80 -4.27 17.57 -24.39
CA ALA A 80 -3.71 17.77 -23.05
C ALA A 80 -4.80 17.72 -21.96
N ARG A 81 -5.99 18.30 -22.21
CA ARG A 81 -7.14 18.18 -21.31
C ARG A 81 -7.61 16.74 -21.17
N ALA A 82 -7.76 16.01 -22.27
CA ALA A 82 -8.17 14.61 -22.24
C ALA A 82 -7.17 13.72 -21.47
N VAL A 83 -5.86 13.96 -21.63
CA VAL A 83 -4.82 13.27 -20.87
C VAL A 83 -4.90 13.62 -19.38
N LEU A 84 -5.13 14.89 -19.05
CA LEU A 84 -5.26 15.35 -17.67
C LEU A 84 -6.50 14.76 -16.99
N ASP A 85 -7.65 14.73 -17.66
CA ASP A 85 -8.89 14.13 -17.16
C ASP A 85 -8.72 12.61 -16.96
N SER A 86 -8.06 11.93 -17.90
CA SER A 86 -7.73 10.50 -17.76
C SER A 86 -6.79 10.23 -16.59
N ALA A 87 -5.76 11.06 -16.40
CA ALA A 87 -4.84 10.95 -15.29
C ALA A 87 -5.55 11.21 -13.95
N GLN A 88 -6.42 12.21 -13.87
CA GLN A 88 -7.24 12.48 -12.69
C GLN A 88 -8.19 11.32 -12.37
N GLY A 89 -8.85 10.75 -13.39
CA GLY A 89 -9.68 9.56 -13.23
C GLY A 89 -8.91 8.38 -12.62
N LYS A 90 -7.70 8.11 -13.13
CA LYS A 90 -6.81 7.07 -12.58
C LYS A 90 -6.37 7.37 -11.14
N ILE A 91 -6.08 8.63 -10.80
CA ILE A 91 -5.71 9.04 -9.44
C ILE A 91 -6.88 8.79 -8.47
N VAL A 92 -8.11 9.13 -8.86
CA VAL A 92 -9.31 8.88 -8.05
C VAL A 92 -9.52 7.39 -7.84
N GLU A 93 -9.38 6.59 -8.90
CA GLU A 93 -9.49 5.13 -8.83
C GLU A 93 -8.43 4.52 -7.90
N LEU A 94 -7.16 4.91 -8.05
CA LEU A 94 -6.07 4.47 -7.17
C LEU A 94 -6.30 4.89 -5.71
N THR A 95 -6.84 6.07 -5.48
CA THR A 95 -7.16 6.56 -4.13
C THR A 95 -8.26 5.71 -3.49
N LYS A 96 -9.33 5.40 -4.23
CA LYS A 96 -10.40 4.50 -3.76
C LYS A 96 -9.87 3.10 -3.47
N THR A 97 -9.03 2.56 -4.36
CA THR A 97 -8.40 1.24 -4.17
C THR A 97 -7.51 1.22 -2.93
N LYS A 98 -6.71 2.27 -2.70
CA LYS A 98 -5.89 2.40 -1.49
C LYS A 98 -6.73 2.48 -0.22
N GLN A 99 -7.86 3.21 -0.23
CA GLN A 99 -8.78 3.27 0.90
C GLN A 99 -9.40 1.91 1.20
N ASN A 100 -9.87 1.18 0.19
CA ASN A 100 -10.41 -0.16 0.34
C ASN A 100 -9.38 -1.16 0.89
N LEU A 101 -8.14 -1.12 0.38
CA LEU A 101 -7.04 -1.94 0.90
C LEU A 101 -6.72 -1.61 2.35
N SER A 102 -6.69 -0.33 2.72
CA SER A 102 -6.46 0.08 4.11
C SER A 102 -7.55 -0.44 5.04
N GLN A 103 -8.81 -0.37 4.64
CA GLN A 103 -9.93 -0.91 5.42
C GLN A 103 -9.83 -2.43 5.56
N GLN A 104 -9.53 -3.16 4.48
CA GLN A 104 -9.32 -4.61 4.54
C GLN A 104 -8.17 -5.00 5.47
N ILE A 105 -7.06 -4.25 5.43
CA ILE A 105 -5.92 -4.47 6.33
C ILE A 105 -6.34 -4.22 7.80
N THR A 106 -7.09 -3.15 8.08
CA THR A 106 -7.61 -2.87 9.43
C THR A 106 -8.53 -3.99 9.91
N THR A 107 -9.48 -4.46 9.10
CA THR A 107 -10.38 -5.58 9.46
C THR A 107 -9.61 -6.90 9.66
N LEU A 108 -8.57 -7.16 8.86
CA LEU A 108 -7.68 -8.31 9.05
C LEU A 108 -6.88 -8.20 10.35
N LEU A 109 -6.34 -7.02 10.67
CA LEU A 109 -5.62 -6.80 11.93
C LEU A 109 -6.53 -6.94 13.15
N GLU A 110 -7.75 -6.42 13.10
CA GLU A 110 -8.75 -6.59 14.16
C GLU A 110 -9.10 -8.08 14.35
N SER A 111 -9.40 -8.80 13.28
CA SER A 111 -9.71 -10.25 13.36
C SER A 111 -8.53 -11.11 13.81
N VAL A 112 -7.30 -10.75 13.44
CA VAL A 112 -6.07 -11.40 13.97
C VAL A 112 -5.89 -11.07 15.45
N SER A 113 -6.11 -9.82 15.86
CA SER A 113 -5.99 -9.41 17.28
C SER A 113 -6.99 -10.13 18.18
N GLU A 114 -8.23 -10.33 17.73
CA GLU A 114 -9.27 -11.05 18.46
C GLU A 114 -8.96 -12.55 18.56
N THR A 115 -8.42 -13.15 17.49
CA THR A 115 -8.06 -14.58 17.49
C THR A 115 -6.76 -14.88 18.24
N GLU A 116 -5.77 -13.97 18.24
CA GLU A 116 -4.55 -14.10 19.03
C GLU A 116 -4.76 -13.82 20.52
N ALA A 117 -5.60 -12.84 20.90
CA ALA A 117 -5.93 -12.59 22.30
C ALA A 117 -6.73 -13.76 22.92
N ALA A 118 -7.66 -14.35 22.16
CA ALA A 118 -8.41 -15.53 22.61
C ALA A 118 -7.54 -16.80 22.69
N ARG A 119 -6.63 -17.03 21.73
CA ARG A 119 -5.72 -18.19 21.77
C ARG A 119 -4.59 -18.03 22.78
N SER A 120 -4.09 -16.81 22.99
CA SER A 120 -3.04 -16.52 23.98
C SER A 120 -3.60 -16.59 25.40
N SER A 121 -4.84 -16.12 25.66
CA SER A 121 -5.45 -16.25 26.98
C SER A 121 -5.71 -17.71 27.38
N VAL A 122 -6.16 -18.55 26.45
CA VAL A 122 -6.36 -20.00 26.70
C VAL A 122 -5.03 -20.75 26.87
N LYS A 123 -3.99 -20.44 26.06
CA LYS A 123 -2.66 -21.04 26.19
C LYS A 123 -1.93 -20.59 27.47
N ILE A 124 -2.09 -19.33 27.88
CA ILE A 124 -1.50 -18.82 29.13
C ILE A 124 -2.22 -19.45 30.32
N GLN A 125 -3.55 -19.54 30.33
CA GLN A 125 -4.29 -20.18 31.41
C GLN A 125 -3.96 -21.68 31.54
N SER A 126 -3.80 -22.40 30.43
CA SER A 126 -3.38 -23.81 30.47
C SER A 126 -1.94 -23.98 30.94
N ALA A 127 -1.00 -23.14 30.51
CA ALA A 127 0.38 -23.16 30.98
C ALA A 127 0.50 -22.80 32.47
N VAL A 128 -0.25 -21.80 32.95
CA VAL A 128 -0.30 -21.42 34.37
C VAL A 128 -0.90 -22.54 35.21
N LYS A 129 -1.95 -23.22 34.73
CA LYS A 129 -2.54 -24.38 35.41
C LYS A 129 -1.55 -25.54 35.50
N LEU A 130 -0.83 -25.85 34.42
CA LEU A 130 0.20 -26.88 34.41
C LEU A 130 1.35 -26.55 35.36
N ALA A 131 1.81 -25.28 35.38
CA ALA A 131 2.86 -24.82 36.29
C ALA A 131 2.42 -24.82 37.76
N ASN A 132 1.15 -24.55 38.05
CA ASN A 132 0.62 -24.66 39.41
C ASN A 132 0.48 -26.13 39.84
N ASN A 133 0.11 -27.02 38.93
CA ASN A 133 -0.03 -28.44 39.21
C ASN A 133 1.31 -29.15 39.47
N SER A 134 2.40 -28.67 38.86
CA SER A 134 3.74 -29.27 39.04
C SER A 134 4.30 -29.12 40.45
N LEU A 135 3.75 -28.19 41.23
CA LEU A 135 4.05 -28.01 42.65
C LEU A 135 3.60 -29.19 43.52
N TYR A 136 2.70 -30.04 43.02
CA TYR A 136 2.18 -31.19 43.75
C TYR A 136 2.87 -32.48 43.30
N SER A 137 3.30 -33.25 44.30
CA SER A 137 3.87 -34.57 44.15
C SER A 137 2.82 -35.63 44.42
N ILE A 138 2.69 -36.59 43.52
CA ILE A 138 1.69 -37.65 43.61
C ILE A 138 2.37 -39.02 43.55
N ALA A 139 2.12 -39.86 44.56
CA ALA A 139 2.41 -41.29 44.48
C ALA A 139 1.11 -42.10 44.35
N LEU A 140 1.10 -43.04 43.41
CA LEU A 140 -0.03 -43.90 43.10
C LEU A 140 0.26 -45.34 43.54
N TYR A 141 -0.70 -45.92 44.25
CA TYR A 141 -0.66 -47.32 44.67
C TYR A 141 -1.92 -48.03 44.18
N GLY A 142 -1.74 -49.05 43.35
CA GLY A 142 -2.82 -49.88 42.84
C GLY A 142 -2.91 -51.22 43.57
N TYR A 143 -4.12 -51.68 43.92
CA TYR A 143 -4.38 -53.03 44.39
C TYR A 143 -5.62 -53.60 43.69
N LYS A 144 -5.55 -54.85 43.19
CA LYS A 144 -6.62 -55.48 42.40
C LYS A 144 -7.10 -54.65 41.19
N ILE A 145 -6.25 -53.79 40.66
CA ILE A 145 -6.53 -52.97 39.48
C ILE A 145 -5.67 -53.46 38.31
N GLU A 146 -6.14 -53.32 37.07
CA GLU A 146 -5.34 -53.72 35.92
C GLU A 146 -4.08 -52.83 35.82
N PRO A 147 -2.90 -53.41 35.47
CA PRO A 147 -1.68 -52.62 35.25
C PRO A 147 -1.88 -51.48 34.25
N ALA A 148 -2.71 -51.72 33.22
CA ALA A 148 -3.03 -50.73 32.20
C ALA A 148 -3.79 -49.52 32.78
N GLU A 149 -4.72 -49.73 33.71
CA GLU A 149 -5.50 -48.66 34.35
C GLU A 149 -4.63 -47.81 35.28
N LEU A 150 -3.72 -48.45 36.03
CA LEU A 150 -2.74 -47.74 36.86
C LEU A 150 -1.81 -46.88 36.00
N ALA A 151 -1.28 -47.44 34.90
CA ALA A 151 -0.44 -46.70 33.95
C ALA A 151 -1.22 -45.55 33.30
N LYS A 152 -2.46 -45.77 32.88
CA LYS A 152 -3.34 -44.73 32.30
C LYS A 152 -3.60 -43.59 33.29
N SER A 153 -3.80 -43.91 34.57
CA SER A 153 -3.99 -42.91 35.64
C SER A 153 -2.72 -42.10 35.87
N SER A 154 -1.56 -42.77 35.94
CA SER A 154 -0.26 -42.12 36.07
C SER A 154 0.02 -41.16 34.90
N THR A 155 -0.18 -41.62 33.66
CA THR A 155 0.02 -40.80 32.46
C THR A 155 -0.95 -39.63 32.42
N TYR A 156 -2.21 -39.83 32.81
CA TYR A 156 -3.20 -38.76 32.86
C TYR A 156 -2.80 -37.65 33.85
N LEU A 157 -2.33 -38.02 35.04
CA LEU A 157 -1.88 -37.05 36.04
C LEU A 157 -0.60 -36.32 35.60
N ALA A 158 0.36 -37.05 35.02
CA ALA A 158 1.56 -36.43 34.46
C ALA A 158 1.21 -35.44 33.32
N ALA A 159 0.29 -35.80 32.42
CA ALA A 159 -0.21 -34.91 31.38
C ALA A 159 -1.00 -33.70 31.94
N GLY A 160 -1.61 -33.86 33.11
CA GLY A 160 -2.23 -32.78 33.88
C GLY A 160 -1.23 -31.85 34.56
N GLY A 161 0.07 -32.08 34.41
CA GLY A 161 1.15 -31.26 34.95
C GLY A 161 1.59 -31.63 36.36
N TYR A 162 1.05 -32.70 36.96
CA TYR A 162 1.43 -33.14 38.30
C TYR A 162 2.75 -33.91 38.29
N THR A 163 3.53 -33.80 39.37
CA THR A 163 4.79 -34.55 39.52
C THR A 163 4.48 -35.95 40.06
N VAL A 164 4.44 -36.95 39.19
CA VAL A 164 4.22 -38.34 39.62
C VAL A 164 5.52 -38.95 40.12
N THR A 165 5.66 -39.14 41.43
CA THR A 165 6.88 -39.64 42.08
C THR A 165 6.99 -41.16 42.04
N GLY A 166 5.86 -41.85 41.84
CA GLY A 166 5.85 -43.29 41.64
C GLY A 166 4.44 -43.83 41.38
N ALA A 167 4.35 -44.90 40.60
CA ALA A 167 3.14 -45.68 40.41
C ALA A 167 3.48 -47.16 40.63
N THR A 168 2.86 -47.79 41.63
CA THR A 168 3.21 -49.16 42.03
C THR A 168 1.96 -50.02 42.17
N LEU A 169 1.97 -51.17 41.51
CA LEU A 169 0.96 -52.20 41.71
C LEU A 169 1.38 -53.10 42.88
N LEU A 170 0.49 -53.28 43.84
CA LEU A 170 0.74 -54.04 45.05
C LEU A 170 0.16 -55.46 44.89
N PRO A 171 0.95 -56.52 45.19
CA PRO A 171 0.49 -57.90 45.07
C PRO A 171 -0.52 -58.30 46.16
N SER A 172 -0.46 -57.65 47.32
CA SER A 172 -1.39 -57.83 48.44
C SER A 172 -1.77 -56.46 49.01
N ARG A 173 -2.91 -56.36 49.71
CA ARG A 173 -3.35 -55.10 50.32
C ARG A 173 -2.65 -54.90 51.67
N PRO A 174 -1.73 -53.93 51.80
CA PRO A 174 -1.12 -53.65 53.08
C PRO A 174 -2.09 -52.90 54.00
N PRO A 175 -1.88 -52.92 55.34
CA PRO A 175 -2.79 -52.30 56.30
C PRO A 175 -2.97 -50.79 56.14
N TRP A 176 -1.97 -50.10 55.58
CA TRP A 176 -2.01 -48.66 55.34
C TRP A 176 -2.77 -48.28 54.06
N LEU A 177 -3.06 -49.23 53.16
CA LEU A 177 -3.82 -48.97 51.96
C LEU A 177 -5.32 -48.95 52.29
N SER A 178 -6.01 -47.95 51.76
CA SER A 178 -7.46 -47.81 51.90
C SER A 178 -8.19 -49.04 51.38
N ALA A 179 -9.37 -49.32 51.93
CA ALA A 179 -10.25 -50.37 51.44
C ALA A 179 -10.96 -49.99 50.12
N SER A 180 -11.00 -48.70 49.80
CA SER A 180 -11.61 -48.14 48.59
C SER A 180 -10.68 -47.12 47.92
N SER A 181 -10.92 -46.86 46.64
CA SER A 181 -10.15 -45.86 45.88
C SER A 181 -10.30 -44.47 46.50
N VAL A 182 -9.17 -43.83 46.82
CA VAL A 182 -9.15 -42.55 47.52
C VAL A 182 -7.92 -41.72 47.19
N VAL A 183 -8.09 -40.40 47.11
CA VAL A 183 -7.02 -39.41 47.09
C VAL A 183 -6.84 -38.85 48.49
N LEU A 184 -5.64 -39.03 49.05
CA LEU A 184 -5.25 -38.57 50.37
C LEU A 184 -4.52 -37.23 50.25
N TYR A 185 -4.97 -36.26 51.04
CA TYR A 185 -4.29 -34.98 51.25
C TYR A 185 -3.88 -34.80 52.71
N TYR A 186 -2.91 -33.93 52.99
CA TYR A 186 -2.33 -33.80 54.34
C TYR A 186 -2.44 -32.38 54.93
N ASP A 187 -2.52 -31.34 54.09
CA ASP A 187 -2.88 -29.96 54.50
C ASP A 187 -4.29 -29.61 53.98
N THR A 188 -5.09 -28.91 54.79
CA THR A 188 -6.45 -28.52 54.41
C THR A 188 -6.49 -27.62 53.17
N ARG A 189 -5.42 -26.90 52.88
CA ARG A 189 -5.28 -26.06 51.67
C ARG A 189 -5.27 -26.87 50.38
N THR A 190 -4.87 -28.15 50.42
CA THR A 190 -4.82 -29.02 49.24
C THR A 190 -6.07 -29.87 49.06
N ALA A 191 -7.06 -29.75 49.95
CA ALA A 191 -8.30 -30.52 49.87
C ALA A 191 -9.05 -30.32 48.54
N ALA A 192 -9.12 -29.09 48.04
CA ALA A 192 -9.77 -28.79 46.76
C ALA A 192 -9.04 -29.43 45.56
N VAL A 193 -7.70 -29.49 45.61
CA VAL A 193 -6.89 -30.15 44.57
C VAL A 193 -7.12 -31.66 44.63
N ALA A 194 -7.12 -32.26 45.82
CA ALA A 194 -7.41 -33.67 46.01
C ALA A 194 -8.82 -34.05 45.54
N GLN A 195 -9.82 -33.21 45.81
CA GLN A 195 -11.18 -33.37 45.32
C GLN A 195 -11.22 -33.34 43.78
N ALA A 196 -10.57 -32.35 43.16
CA ALA A 196 -10.54 -32.23 41.70
C ALA A 196 -9.89 -33.46 41.04
N ILE A 197 -8.80 -33.97 41.62
CA ILE A 197 -8.13 -35.19 41.16
C ILE A 197 -9.05 -36.40 41.34
N ALA A 198 -9.71 -36.55 42.50
CA ALA A 198 -10.62 -37.66 42.76
C ALA A 198 -11.79 -37.68 41.76
N THR A 199 -12.39 -36.52 41.48
CA THR A 199 -13.45 -36.40 40.47
C THR A 199 -12.95 -36.77 39.07
N ALA A 200 -11.77 -36.29 38.68
CA ALA A 200 -11.19 -36.58 37.38
C ALA A 200 -10.86 -38.07 37.20
N LEU A 201 -10.23 -38.69 38.20
CA LEU A 201 -9.93 -40.13 38.19
C LEU A 201 -11.20 -40.97 38.21
N SER A 202 -12.23 -40.53 38.94
CA SER A 202 -13.53 -41.23 38.94
C SER A 202 -14.15 -41.28 37.54
N ALA A 203 -14.12 -40.15 36.83
CA ALA A 203 -14.62 -40.07 35.46
C ALA A 203 -13.77 -40.90 34.48
N GLN A 204 -12.44 -40.91 34.66
CA GLN A 204 -11.52 -41.64 33.79
C GLN A 204 -11.62 -43.17 33.95
N LEU A 205 -11.81 -43.65 35.18
CA LEU A 205 -11.81 -45.07 35.53
C LEU A 205 -13.22 -45.67 35.60
N GLY A 206 -14.27 -44.84 35.61
CA GLY A 206 -15.64 -45.32 35.78
C GLY A 206 -15.92 -45.91 37.16
N LEU A 207 -15.11 -45.56 38.17
CA LEU A 207 -15.18 -46.06 39.54
C LEU A 207 -15.23 -44.89 40.52
N PRO A 208 -15.94 -44.97 41.65
CA PRO A 208 -15.96 -43.89 42.63
C PRO A 208 -14.59 -43.79 43.32
N VAL A 209 -13.96 -42.62 43.22
CA VAL A 209 -12.74 -42.26 43.96
C VAL A 209 -13.11 -41.18 44.98
N ALA A 210 -12.92 -41.50 46.25
CA ALA A 210 -13.14 -40.53 47.33
C ALA A 210 -11.93 -39.58 47.48
N PHE A 211 -12.07 -38.53 48.28
CA PHE A 211 -10.94 -37.75 48.77
C PHE A 211 -11.07 -37.59 50.28
N THR A 212 -9.96 -37.71 51.03
CA THR A 212 -9.99 -37.55 52.49
C THR A 212 -8.63 -37.12 53.02
N LYS A 213 -8.62 -36.61 54.25
CA LYS A 213 -7.37 -36.25 54.92
C LYS A 213 -6.66 -37.51 55.40
N GLY A 214 -5.42 -37.71 54.95
CA GLY A 214 -4.57 -38.78 55.42
C GLY A 214 -3.93 -38.48 56.78
N ALA A 215 -3.48 -39.53 57.48
CA ALA A 215 -2.84 -39.40 58.79
C ALA A 215 -1.41 -38.81 58.75
N GLY A 216 -0.83 -38.61 57.56
CA GLY A 216 0.53 -38.05 57.38
C GLY A 216 1.68 -39.02 57.60
N LEU A 217 1.41 -40.31 57.81
CA LEU A 217 2.46 -41.32 57.97
C LEU A 217 3.32 -41.44 56.70
N GLY A 218 4.62 -41.22 56.84
CA GLY A 218 5.59 -41.30 55.73
C GLY A 218 5.69 -40.04 54.87
N ILE A 219 5.02 -38.95 55.23
CA ILE A 219 5.17 -37.65 54.56
C ILE A 219 6.24 -36.83 55.29
N PRO A 220 7.25 -36.28 54.59
CA PRO A 220 8.25 -35.41 55.20
C PRO A 220 7.61 -34.17 55.83
N LYS A 221 8.12 -33.76 57.00
CA LYS A 221 7.63 -32.56 57.69
C LYS A 221 7.84 -31.32 56.81
N GLY A 222 6.79 -30.55 56.60
CA GLY A 222 6.79 -29.35 55.76
C GLY A 222 6.36 -29.59 54.31
N GLU A 223 6.23 -30.85 53.87
CA GLU A 223 5.80 -31.21 52.51
C GLU A 223 4.31 -31.58 52.42
N GLU A 224 3.57 -31.55 53.54
CA GLU A 224 2.15 -31.93 53.62
C GLU A 224 1.25 -31.06 52.70
N ARG A 225 1.74 -29.88 52.32
CA ARG A 225 1.08 -28.92 51.42
C ARG A 225 1.24 -29.23 49.94
N ARG A 226 2.09 -30.20 49.59
CA ARG A 226 2.45 -30.51 48.19
C ARG A 226 2.33 -31.99 47.90
N GLU A 227 2.41 -32.83 48.91
CA GLU A 227 2.27 -34.28 48.78
C GLU A 227 0.81 -34.73 48.75
N LEU A 228 0.50 -35.60 47.80
CA LEU A 228 -0.78 -36.30 47.64
C LEU A 228 -0.50 -37.79 47.43
N ARG A 229 -1.31 -38.66 48.04
CA ARG A 229 -1.21 -40.11 47.82
C ARG A 229 -2.52 -40.62 47.26
N ILE A 230 -2.44 -41.47 46.25
CA ILE A 230 -3.62 -42.01 45.58
C ILE A 230 -3.61 -43.51 45.76
N HIS A 231 -4.67 -44.01 46.37
CA HIS A 231 -4.94 -45.44 46.47
C HIS A 231 -6.00 -45.78 45.42
N LEU A 232 -5.68 -46.68 44.50
CA LEU A 232 -6.62 -47.22 43.52
C LEU A 232 -6.88 -48.68 43.88
N VAL A 233 -8.14 -49.00 44.17
CA VAL A 233 -8.57 -50.34 44.59
C VAL A 233 -9.64 -50.85 43.64
N GLY A 234 -9.30 -51.89 42.87
CA GLY A 234 -10.26 -52.59 42.02
C GLY A 234 -11.11 -53.60 42.80
N ARG A 235 -12.17 -54.09 42.15
CA ARG A 235 -13.13 -55.04 42.75
C ARG A 235 -12.58 -56.46 42.73
#